data_AF-A0A2D6ZJX3-F1
#
_entry.id   AF-A0A2D6ZJX3-F1
#
_cell.length_a   1.000
_cell.length_b   1.000
_cell.length_c   1.000
_cell.angle_alpha   90.00
_cell.angle_beta   90.00
_cell.angle_gamma   90.00
#
_symmetry.space_group_name_H-M   'P 1'
#
loop_
_entity.id
_entity.type
_entity.pdbx_description
1 polymer ?
#
loop_
_entity_poly.entity_id
_entity_poly.type
_entity_poly.pdbx_seq_one_letter_code
_entity_poly.pdbx_strand_id
1 'polypeptide(L)'
;MSRLLELQEWYWNQCDGEWEHHHGVKIDSINNPDWWVIIDLEKTVLAETDFTEISKGFDADDHPVSDQWLHYSVKNKQSNHTEPRGNLKKS
;
A
#
# COMPACT_ATOMS: atom_id res chain seq x y z
N MET A 1 18.48 -10.18 -10.74
CA MET A 1 18.31 -9.78 -9.34
C MET A 1 16.99 -10.31 -8.83
N SER A 2 16.87 -10.54 -7.51
CA SER A 2 15.61 -11.02 -6.92
C SER A 2 14.66 -9.84 -6.69
N ARG A 3 13.36 -10.05 -6.90
CA ARG A 3 12.32 -9.04 -6.64
C ARG A 3 12.30 -8.58 -5.18
N LEU A 4 12.71 -9.44 -4.26
CA LEU A 4 12.86 -9.11 -2.85
C LEU A 4 14.01 -8.13 -2.60
N LEU A 5 15.15 -8.32 -3.28
CA LEU A 5 16.29 -7.41 -3.14
C LEU A 5 15.96 -6.02 -3.71
N GLU A 6 15.29 -5.97 -4.86
CA GLU A 6 14.81 -4.71 -5.46
C GLU A 6 13.86 -3.95 -4.51
N LEU A 7 12.98 -4.66 -3.80
CA LEU A 7 12.09 -4.06 -2.80
C LEU A 7 12.86 -3.56 -1.57
N GLN A 8 13.87 -4.31 -1.12
CA GLN A 8 14.72 -3.90 0.02
C GLN A 8 15.53 -2.64 -0.30
N GLU A 9 16.13 -2.60 -1.49
CA GLU A 9 16.88 -1.42 -1.96
C GLU A 9 15.95 -0.21 -2.14
N TRP A 10 14.76 -0.41 -2.70
CA TRP A 10 13.76 0.65 -2.82
C TRP A 10 13.34 1.19 -1.45
N TYR A 11 13.03 0.30 -0.49
CA TYR A 11 12.63 0.68 0.87
C TYR A 11 13.74 1.50 1.54
N TRP A 12 14.99 1.04 1.45
CA TRP A 12 16.13 1.75 2.01
C TRP A 12 16.25 3.18 1.45
N ASN A 13 15.99 3.36 0.16
CA ASN A 13 16.02 4.66 -0.49
C ASN A 13 14.87 5.59 -0.08
N GLN A 14 13.80 5.08 0.57
CA GLN A 14 12.72 5.92 1.09
C GLN A 14 12.98 6.38 2.53
N CYS A 15 13.89 5.74 3.27
CA CYS A 15 14.22 6.12 4.64
C CYS A 15 15.02 7.43 4.64
N ASP A 16 14.34 8.52 4.99
CA ASP A 16 14.90 9.88 5.04
C ASP A 16 14.94 10.46 6.46
N GLY A 17 14.53 9.70 7.48
CA GLY A 17 14.46 10.13 8.88
C GLY A 17 13.04 10.48 9.32
N GLU A 18 12.08 10.63 8.41
CA GLU A 18 10.69 10.98 8.71
C GLU A 18 9.69 9.99 8.09
N TRP A 19 9.98 9.50 6.89
CA TRP A 19 9.10 8.61 6.15
C TRP A 19 8.89 7.30 6.90
N GLU A 20 9.95 6.65 7.38
CA GLU A 20 9.92 5.36 8.07
C GLU A 20 9.15 5.38 9.41
N HIS A 21 8.91 6.56 9.97
CA HIS A 21 8.15 6.72 11.20
C HIS A 21 6.63 6.61 10.97
N HIS A 22 6.16 6.85 9.75
CA HIS A 22 4.73 6.97 9.43
C HIS A 22 4.28 6.10 8.26
N HIS A 23 5.22 5.62 7.46
CA HIS A 23 5.02 4.90 6.22
C HIS A 23 5.88 3.63 6.19
N GLY A 24 5.49 2.66 5.37
CA GLY A 24 6.33 1.48 5.20
C GLY A 24 5.79 0.45 4.21
N VAL A 25 6.36 -0.74 4.31
CA VAL A 25 5.91 -1.95 3.60
C VAL A 25 5.31 -2.88 4.64
N LYS A 26 4.04 -3.26 4.45
CA LYS A 26 3.31 -4.19 5.30
C LYS A 26 2.95 -5.43 4.50
N ILE A 27 3.20 -6.60 5.08
CA ILE A 27 2.65 -7.87 4.60
C ILE A 27 1.50 -8.24 5.53
N ASP A 28 0.32 -8.47 4.97
CA ASP A 28 -0.87 -8.86 5.72
C ASP A 28 -1.49 -10.12 5.13
N SER A 29 -2.19 -10.92 5.93
CA SER A 29 -2.93 -12.08 5.44
C SER A 29 -4.40 -11.93 5.78
N ILE A 30 -5.26 -12.05 4.76
CA ILE A 30 -6.71 -12.04 4.97
C ILE A 30 -7.20 -13.46 5.28
N ASN A 31 -6.63 -14.47 4.62
CA ASN A 31 -6.83 -15.89 4.88
C ASN A 31 -5.73 -16.71 4.17
N ASN A 32 -5.57 -18.01 4.42
CA ASN A 32 -4.70 -18.86 3.61
C ASN A 32 -5.49 -19.34 2.38
N PRO A 33 -5.14 -18.97 1.13
CA PRO A 33 -3.81 -18.58 0.61
C PRO A 33 -3.58 -17.08 0.32
N ASP A 34 -4.51 -16.20 0.70
CA ASP A 34 -4.51 -14.77 0.35
C ASP A 34 -3.65 -13.90 1.29
N TRP A 35 -2.57 -13.37 0.73
CA TRP A 35 -1.71 -12.36 1.36
C TRP A 35 -1.64 -11.11 0.51
N TRP A 36 -1.39 -9.97 1.17
CA TRP A 36 -1.23 -8.67 0.55
C TRP A 36 0.11 -8.09 0.92
N VAL A 37 0.70 -7.38 -0.04
CA VAL A 37 1.79 -6.45 0.22
C VAL A 37 1.22 -5.06 0.02
N ILE A 38 1.22 -4.29 1.10
CA ILE A 38 0.75 -2.91 1.12
C ILE A 38 1.99 -2.03 1.25
N ILE A 39 2.16 -1.09 0.32
CA ILE A 39 3.29 -0.17 0.30
C ILE A 39 2.72 1.24 0.36
N ASP A 40 3.09 2.02 1.37
CA ASP A 40 2.78 3.44 1.39
C ASP A 40 3.62 4.16 0.33
N LEU A 41 2.99 4.82 -0.63
CA LEU A 41 3.69 5.60 -1.65
C LEU A 41 3.74 7.09 -1.34
N GLU A 42 2.99 7.54 -0.33
CA GLU A 42 2.94 8.95 0.08
C GLU A 42 4.35 9.46 0.43
N LYS A 43 4.64 10.70 0.03
CA LYS A 43 5.96 11.34 0.16
C LYS A 43 7.12 10.61 -0.53
N THR A 44 6.84 9.66 -1.41
CA THR A 44 7.84 9.08 -2.33
C THR A 44 7.68 9.66 -3.73
N VAL A 45 8.69 9.49 -4.59
CA VAL A 45 8.61 9.84 -6.02
C VAL A 45 7.44 9.13 -6.73
N LEU A 46 7.03 7.96 -6.22
CA LEU A 46 5.95 7.18 -6.79
C LEU A 46 4.55 7.72 -6.44
N ALA A 47 4.44 8.68 -5.50
CA ALA A 47 3.15 9.32 -5.18
C ALA A 47 2.54 10.05 -6.38
N GLU A 48 3.37 10.57 -7.28
CA GLU A 48 2.96 11.32 -8.47
C GLU A 48 2.82 10.44 -9.71
N THR A 49 3.01 9.12 -9.56
CA THR A 49 2.92 8.18 -10.67
C THR A 49 1.49 7.65 -10.78
N ASP A 50 0.92 7.76 -11.98
CA ASP A 50 -0.35 7.10 -12.28
C ASP A 50 -0.14 5.60 -12.44
N PHE A 51 -0.90 4.83 -11.67
CA PHE A 51 -0.87 3.38 -11.73
C PHE A 51 -2.18 2.85 -12.30
N THR A 52 -2.05 1.93 -13.26
CA THR A 52 -3.20 1.18 -13.77
C THR A 52 -3.36 -0.09 -12.95
N GLU A 53 -4.59 -0.39 -12.57
CA GLU A 53 -4.92 -1.65 -11.89
C GLU A 53 -4.57 -2.86 -12.77
N ILE A 54 -4.03 -3.90 -12.15
CA ILE A 54 -3.66 -5.15 -12.82
C ILE A 54 -4.29 -6.30 -12.06
N SER A 55 -5.11 -7.09 -12.74
CA SER A 55 -5.56 -8.40 -12.29
C SER A 55 -5.08 -9.46 -13.29
N LYS A 56 -4.27 -10.41 -12.82
CA LYS A 56 -3.69 -11.49 -13.64
C LYS A 56 -3.86 -12.82 -12.94
N GLY A 57 -4.17 -13.85 -13.72
CA GLY A 57 -4.34 -15.21 -13.22
C GLY A 57 -5.69 -15.46 -12.55
N PHE A 58 -6.70 -14.64 -12.85
CA PHE A 58 -8.08 -14.79 -12.38
C PHE A 58 -9.03 -15.10 -13.54
N ASP A 59 -10.14 -15.80 -13.25
CA ASP A 59 -11.24 -15.98 -14.19
C ASP A 59 -12.27 -14.83 -14.12
N ALA A 60 -13.41 -14.98 -14.82
CA ALA A 60 -14.48 -13.99 -14.84
C ALA A 60 -15.20 -13.81 -13.49
N ASP A 61 -15.03 -14.77 -12.58
CA ASP A 61 -15.62 -14.79 -11.24
C ASP A 61 -14.59 -14.43 -10.15
N ASP A 62 -13.42 -13.90 -10.54
CA ASP A 62 -12.31 -13.47 -9.67
C ASP A 62 -11.67 -14.61 -8.86
N HIS A 63 -11.75 -15.85 -9.37
CA HIS A 63 -11.05 -16.99 -8.77
C HIS A 63 -9.65 -17.16 -9.37
N PRO A 64 -8.62 -17.41 -8.54
CA PRO A 64 -7.27 -17.66 -9.04
C PRO A 64 -7.25 -18.98 -9.84
N VAL A 65 -6.92 -18.89 -11.12
CA VAL A 65 -6.80 -20.03 -12.05
C VAL A 65 -5.35 -20.45 -12.29
N SER A 66 -4.39 -19.79 -11.64
CA SER A 66 -2.96 -20.03 -11.80
C SER A 66 -2.23 -19.87 -10.47
N ASP A 67 -1.15 -20.63 -10.25
CA ASP A 67 -0.21 -20.41 -9.14
C ASP A 67 0.55 -19.08 -9.24
N GLN A 68 0.39 -18.34 -10.34
CA GLN A 68 0.96 -17.02 -10.59
C GLN A 68 -0.16 -15.99 -10.72
N TRP A 69 -0.95 -15.83 -9.66
CA TRP A 69 -1.96 -14.79 -9.56
C TRP A 69 -1.36 -13.48 -9.01
N LEU A 70 -1.83 -12.34 -9.50
CA LEU A 70 -1.44 -11.02 -9.03
C LEU A 70 -2.64 -10.08 -9.14
N HIS A 71 -3.06 -9.55 -8.00
CA HIS A 71 -3.94 -8.39 -7.94
C HIS A 71 -3.14 -7.19 -7.44
N TYR A 72 -3.13 -6.12 -8.21
CA TYR A 72 -2.44 -4.88 -7.89
C TYR A 72 -3.37 -3.69 -8.12
N SER A 73 -3.59 -2.91 -7.06
CA SER A 73 -4.38 -1.69 -7.10
C SER A 73 -3.75 -0.62 -6.20
N VAL A 74 -3.94 0.65 -6.57
CA VAL A 74 -3.55 1.79 -5.73
C VAL A 74 -4.79 2.37 -5.09
N LYS A 75 -4.75 2.52 -3.77
CA LYS A 75 -5.84 3.12 -2.99
C LYS A 75 -5.34 4.42 -2.39
N ASN A 76 -6.01 5.52 -2.70
CA ASN A 76 -5.77 6.78 -2.01
C ASN A 76 -6.32 6.66 -0.58
N LYS A 77 -5.52 7.01 0.44
CA LYS A 77 -6.04 7.17 1.81
C LYS A 77 -7.11 8.27 1.77
N GLN A 78 -8.38 7.91 1.91
CA GLN A 78 -9.40 8.89 2.27
C GLN A 78 -9.00 9.49 3.62
N SER A 79 -8.80 10.81 3.68
CA SER A 79 -8.46 11.50 4.91
C SER A 79 -9.67 11.49 5.86
N ASN A 80 -9.68 10.55 6.80
CA ASN A 80 -10.56 10.65 7.95
C ASN A 80 -9.98 11.66 8.94
N HIS A 81 -9.95 12.95 8.57
CA HIS A 81 -9.67 14.02 9.52
C HIS A 81 -10.90 14.20 10.42
N THR A 82 -10.91 13.49 11.55
CA THR A 82 -11.84 13.82 12.63
C THR A 82 -11.18 14.93 13.43
N GLU A 83 -11.58 16.18 13.18
CA GLU A 83 -11.18 17.27 14.07
C GLU A 83 -11.62 16.93 15.50
N PRO A 84 -10.76 17.06 16.52
CA PRO A 84 -11.20 16.98 17.90
C PRO A 84 -12.15 18.16 18.12
N ARG A 85 -13.44 17.87 18.40
CA ARG A 85 -14.45 18.88 18.74
C ARG A 85 -13.84 19.87 19.74
N GLY A 86 -13.53 21.06 19.25
CA GLY A 86 -12.99 22.14 20.04
C GLY A 86 -13.91 22.43 21.21
N ASN A 87 -13.32 22.47 22.40
CA ASN A 87 -13.92 23.07 23.58
C ASN A 87 -14.37 24.49 23.27
N LEU A 88 -15.67 24.71 23.09
CA LEU A 88 -16.27 26.04 23.24
C LEU A 88 -16.28 26.37 24.74
N LYS A 89 -15.29 27.14 25.18
CA LYS A 89 -15.31 27.85 26.47
C LYS A 89 -16.35 28.98 26.41
N LYS A 90 -17.19 29.00 27.45
CA LYS A 90 -17.78 30.15 28.16
C LYS A 90 -18.05 31.46 27.39
N SER A 91 -19.31 31.86 27.37
CA SER A 91 -19.80 33.09 28.04
C SER A 91 -21.22 32.86 28.54
#